data_AF-A0A931PFX1-F1
#
_entry.id   AF-A0A931PFX1-F1
#
_cell.length_a   1.000
_cell.length_b   1.000
_cell.length_c   1.000
_cell.angle_alpha   90.00
_cell.angle_beta   90.00
_cell.angle_gamma   90.00
#
_symmetry.space_group_name_H-M   'P 1'
#
loop_
_entity.id
_entity.type
_entity.pdbx_description
1 polymer ?
#
loop_
_entity_poly.entity_id
_entity_poly.type
_entity_poly.pdbx_seq_one_letter_code
_entity_poly.pdbx_strand_id
1 'polypeptide(L)'
;MAVSSASVLLAACGGGDDASGVGREPTASTSSEQVAEGAAPASAELVSIDRLREMRAEFARIDMAPDVAFLTEEEREVVNLLVDAASLMSEIYLWQLSPMNPATRDEISMIGGERGKLGLDLFDLHFGPWDSLDGDAPFYGDSERPDGAGFYPPDMTKEAFEAWIADHPGDAEAFRSGYTVIRHEEGGGLVARPYSEVYAEWLEPAAAKLREAAAITSNESLRKFLNLRADAFMSDDYYESELAWMDLDGPIEVAIGPYEVYDDRLFGYKTAFEAFITLRDPAESAALEKYKGLLKDMEANLPVDERYKNFKRGFESPIAVVTQVHGGGDNVPGVQTIAFNLPNDERVREAKGAKKVILSNVLGAKFERILSPMAEKVLVPAQAGLVMRDYMSAGTLFHELSHSLGPGTIVKNGRETTVAAELQELYSRTEEGKADVMGAYNILFMMDRGELPAAERENFLATYFVGLIRSVRFGIEEAHGAGAAFQYAYFREKGAFSVDEGSGLLRLDFERLEQAIMELTRDIVVLQGDGDYDAANAFLETYARLDQDANRIIATLTDLPVDIQPVYPARF
;
A
#
# COMPACT_ATOMS: atom_id res chain seq x y z
N MET A 1 12.26 45.46 -46.49
CA MET A 1 12.15 46.83 -45.93
C MET A 1 12.16 46.67 -44.41
N ALA A 2 13.31 46.56 -43.76
CA ALA A 2 14.32 47.58 -43.49
C ALA A 2 13.81 48.71 -42.57
N VAL A 3 14.53 48.85 -41.44
CA VAL A 3 14.74 50.05 -40.60
C VAL A 3 13.66 50.25 -39.51
N SER A 4 13.90 49.86 -38.25
CA SER A 4 14.79 50.47 -37.23
C SER A 4 14.23 51.78 -36.67
N SER A 5 14.13 51.91 -35.34
CA SER A 5 15.00 52.83 -34.58
C SER A 5 14.76 52.73 -33.07
N ALA A 6 15.89 52.57 -32.39
CA ALA A 6 16.09 52.68 -30.96
C ALA A 6 16.22 54.16 -30.52
N SER A 7 16.57 54.30 -29.23
CA SER A 7 17.29 55.43 -28.59
C SER A 7 16.42 56.37 -27.75
N VAL A 8 16.83 56.91 -26.60
CA VAL A 8 17.93 56.71 -25.62
C VAL A 8 17.71 57.79 -24.52
N LEU A 9 18.21 57.53 -23.31
CA LEU A 9 18.55 58.39 -22.15
C LEU A 9 18.25 59.91 -22.18
N LEU A 10 17.92 60.48 -21.01
CA LEU A 10 18.86 61.27 -20.17
C LEU A 10 18.26 61.82 -18.86
N ALA A 11 19.15 61.91 -17.88
CA ALA A 11 19.00 62.34 -16.50
C ALA A 11 18.81 63.85 -16.30
N ALA A 12 18.43 64.27 -15.09
CA ALA A 12 19.00 65.44 -14.42
C ALA A 12 18.69 65.48 -12.92
N CYS A 13 19.73 65.76 -12.13
CA CYS A 13 19.75 66.03 -10.70
C CYS A 13 19.48 67.52 -10.37
N GLY A 14 19.24 67.79 -9.09
CA GLY A 14 19.43 69.10 -8.43
C GLY A 14 18.30 69.40 -7.44
N GLY A 15 18.51 69.74 -6.16
CA GLY A 15 19.71 70.05 -5.40
C GLY A 15 19.44 71.22 -4.46
N GLY A 16 19.66 71.01 -3.15
CA GLY A 16 19.89 72.00 -2.08
C GLY A 16 18.68 72.82 -1.62
N ASP A 17 18.65 73.41 -0.43
CA ASP A 17 19.40 73.35 0.83
C ASP A 17 18.68 74.41 1.69
N ASP A 18 18.50 74.22 3.00
CA ASP A 18 18.98 75.21 3.97
C ASP A 18 18.73 74.85 5.44
N ALA A 19 19.83 75.06 6.16
CA ALA A 19 20.10 74.85 7.58
C ALA A 19 19.28 75.72 8.55
N SER A 20 19.11 75.22 9.78
CA SER A 20 19.72 75.86 10.96
C SER A 20 19.63 74.92 12.17
N GLY A 21 20.79 74.59 12.77
CA GLY A 21 20.89 73.70 13.93
C GLY A 21 21.07 74.43 15.26
N VAL A 22 21.02 73.68 16.36
CA VAL A 22 21.89 73.80 17.55
C VAL A 22 21.93 72.42 18.22
N GLY A 23 23.12 71.89 18.50
CA GLY A 23 23.34 70.56 19.02
C GLY A 23 23.28 70.41 20.54
N ARG A 24 23.16 69.15 20.98
CA ARG A 24 23.80 68.55 22.17
C ARG A 24 23.76 67.02 22.04
N GLU A 25 24.88 66.41 22.39
CA GLU A 25 25.27 64.99 22.27
C GLU A 25 24.54 64.04 23.26
N PRO A 26 24.72 62.70 23.17
CA PRO A 26 23.63 61.75 22.98
C PRO A 26 23.21 61.02 24.26
N THR A 27 21.94 60.64 24.34
CA THR A 27 21.46 59.63 25.27
C THR A 27 20.71 58.55 24.50
N ALA A 28 21.29 57.35 24.50
CA ALA A 28 20.69 56.15 23.96
C ALA A 28 19.33 55.90 24.64
N SER A 29 18.29 55.78 23.84
CA SER A 29 16.95 55.37 24.25
C SER A 29 16.21 54.86 23.01
N THR A 30 16.51 53.62 22.62
CA THR A 30 15.65 52.85 21.72
C THR A 30 14.42 52.41 22.51
N SER A 31 13.28 53.01 22.19
CA SER A 31 11.97 52.53 22.59
C SER A 31 11.73 51.17 21.92
N SER A 32 11.55 50.15 22.77
CA SER A 32 11.17 48.80 22.41
C SER A 32 9.76 48.76 21.83
N GLU A 33 9.65 48.58 20.51
CA GLU A 33 8.48 47.92 19.93
C GLU A 33 8.59 46.43 20.28
N GLN A 34 7.57 45.94 20.97
CA GLN A 34 7.43 44.53 21.34
C GLN A 34 7.29 43.70 20.06
N VAL A 35 8.39 43.10 19.64
CA VAL A 35 8.35 41.84 18.89
C VAL A 35 7.80 40.82 19.87
N ALA A 36 6.63 40.26 19.56
CA ALA A 36 6.14 39.09 20.25
C ALA A 36 7.24 38.02 20.18
N GLU A 37 7.77 37.66 21.34
CA GLU A 37 8.62 36.49 21.54
C GLU A 37 7.84 35.29 20.99
N GLY A 38 8.16 34.90 19.75
CA GLY A 38 7.80 33.59 19.25
C GLY A 38 8.32 32.58 20.24
N ALA A 39 7.44 31.68 20.68
CA ALA A 39 7.84 30.52 21.44
C ALA A 39 9.06 29.90 20.77
N ALA A 40 10.11 29.64 21.55
CA ALA A 40 11.23 28.83 21.08
C ALA A 40 10.63 27.53 20.47
N PRO A 41 11.10 27.07 19.30
CA PRO A 41 10.65 25.78 18.78
C PRO A 41 10.90 24.73 19.85
N ALA A 42 9.90 23.89 20.12
CA ALA A 42 10.07 22.69 20.92
C ALA A 42 11.30 21.96 20.36
N SER A 43 12.22 21.53 21.22
CA SER A 43 13.39 20.78 20.75
C SER A 43 12.88 19.55 19.99
N ALA A 44 13.18 19.48 18.68
CA ALA A 44 12.91 18.31 17.85
C ALA A 44 13.66 17.12 18.43
N GLU A 45 12.94 16.33 19.23
CA GLU A 45 13.53 15.24 20.00
C GLU A 45 12.87 13.92 19.63
N LEU A 46 13.70 12.88 19.49
CA LEU A 46 13.23 11.51 19.39
C LEU A 46 12.39 11.15 20.62
N VAL A 47 11.41 10.26 20.48
CA VAL A 47 10.74 9.63 21.63
C VAL A 47 11.74 8.87 22.53
N SER A 48 11.25 8.36 23.66
CA SER A 48 12.09 7.63 24.62
C SER A 48 12.77 6.44 23.96
N ILE A 49 13.98 6.09 24.42
CA ILE A 49 14.72 4.94 23.89
C ILE A 49 13.93 3.62 24.05
N ASP A 50 13.14 3.50 25.11
CA ASP A 50 12.32 2.30 25.34
C ASP A 50 11.17 2.23 24.33
N ARG A 51 10.53 3.35 23.99
CA ARG A 51 9.53 3.38 22.91
C ARG A 51 10.16 3.02 21.55
N LEU A 52 11.32 3.58 21.22
CA LEU A 52 12.03 3.22 19.99
C LEU A 52 12.37 1.72 19.94
N ARG A 53 12.69 1.09 21.09
CA ARG A 53 12.96 -0.36 21.15
C ARG A 53 11.69 -1.18 20.96
N GLU A 54 10.57 -0.75 21.53
CA GLU A 54 9.26 -1.37 21.32
C GLU A 54 8.87 -1.34 19.85
N MET A 55 8.90 -0.16 19.22
CA MET A 55 8.62 0.01 17.78
C MET A 55 9.50 -0.89 16.93
N ARG A 56 10.81 -0.92 17.23
CA ARG A 56 11.74 -1.75 16.45
C ARG A 56 11.47 -3.24 16.59
N ALA A 57 10.99 -3.68 17.75
CA ALA A 57 10.69 -5.09 18.01
C ALA A 57 9.45 -5.58 17.25
N GLU A 58 8.59 -4.68 16.77
CA GLU A 58 7.41 -5.03 15.97
C GLU A 58 7.77 -5.57 14.58
N PHE A 59 9.01 -5.35 14.11
CA PHE A 59 9.49 -5.82 12.81
C PHE A 59 10.62 -6.85 12.96
N ALA A 60 10.36 -8.11 12.62
CA ALA A 60 11.41 -9.12 12.59
C ALA A 60 12.30 -8.95 11.35
N ARG A 61 13.59 -8.67 11.52
CA ARG A 61 14.54 -8.66 10.40
C ARG A 61 14.79 -10.09 9.90
N ILE A 62 14.56 -10.33 8.60
CA ILE A 62 14.68 -11.66 7.98
C ILE A 62 15.69 -11.59 6.85
N ASP A 63 16.78 -12.35 6.96
CA ASP A 63 17.70 -12.55 5.85
C ASP A 63 17.03 -13.46 4.79
N MET A 64 16.67 -12.86 3.66
CA MET A 64 16.01 -13.55 2.56
C MET A 64 17.05 -14.23 1.68
N ALA A 65 16.81 -15.49 1.33
CA ALA A 65 17.70 -16.28 0.46
C ALA A 65 16.90 -16.86 -0.71
N PRO A 66 16.44 -16.02 -1.66
CA PRO A 66 15.67 -16.50 -2.81
C PRO A 66 16.53 -17.44 -3.67
N ASP A 67 15.92 -18.54 -4.14
CA ASP A 67 16.63 -19.46 -5.06
C ASP A 67 16.71 -18.83 -6.45
N VAL A 68 17.94 -18.61 -6.90
CA VAL A 68 18.26 -18.08 -8.23
C VAL A 68 19.06 -19.08 -9.07
N ALA A 69 19.23 -20.32 -8.59
CA ALA A 69 20.08 -21.32 -9.22
C ALA A 69 19.62 -21.70 -10.63
N PHE A 70 18.33 -21.57 -10.91
CA PHE A 70 17.73 -21.87 -12.21
C PHE A 70 17.93 -20.75 -13.25
N LEU A 71 18.33 -19.55 -12.84
CA LEU A 71 18.62 -18.45 -13.76
C LEU A 71 19.95 -18.66 -14.47
N THR A 72 19.97 -18.33 -15.75
CA THR A 72 21.18 -18.20 -16.57
C THR A 72 22.05 -17.04 -16.08
N GLU A 73 23.32 -17.00 -16.51
CA GLU A 73 24.23 -15.88 -16.20
C GLU A 73 23.69 -14.54 -16.72
N GLU A 74 23.12 -14.55 -17.93
CA GLU A 74 22.45 -13.40 -18.54
C GLU A 74 21.26 -12.90 -17.70
N GLU A 75 20.39 -13.81 -17.24
CA GLU A 75 19.22 -13.44 -16.42
C GLU A 75 19.63 -12.89 -15.06
N ARG A 76 20.69 -13.41 -14.45
CA ARG A 76 21.24 -12.85 -13.20
C ARG A 76 21.78 -11.45 -13.39
N GLU A 77 22.49 -11.20 -14.50
CA GLU A 77 22.97 -9.86 -14.84
C GLU A 77 21.79 -8.88 -15.03
N VAL A 78 20.73 -9.31 -15.72
CA VAL A 78 19.49 -8.54 -15.87
C VAL A 78 18.85 -8.25 -14.51
N VAL A 79 18.68 -9.26 -13.64
CA VAL A 79 18.13 -9.07 -12.29
C VAL A 79 18.97 -8.07 -11.49
N ASN A 80 20.29 -8.18 -11.55
CA ASN A 80 21.21 -7.27 -10.85
C ASN A 80 21.03 -5.80 -11.31
N LEU A 81 20.76 -5.55 -12.59
CA LEU A 81 20.44 -4.22 -13.11
C LEU A 81 19.06 -3.73 -12.68
N LEU A 82 18.08 -4.63 -12.58
CA LEU A 82 16.74 -4.30 -12.07
C LEU A 82 16.76 -3.95 -10.58
N VAL A 83 17.61 -4.61 -9.78
CA VAL A 83 17.87 -4.25 -8.38
C VAL A 83 18.43 -2.83 -8.26
N ASP A 84 19.38 -2.46 -9.13
CA ASP A 84 19.93 -1.11 -9.16
C ASP A 84 18.84 -0.07 -9.52
N ALA A 85 17.96 -0.38 -10.47
CA ALA A 85 16.84 0.50 -10.84
C ALA A 85 15.78 0.61 -9.72
N ALA A 86 15.45 -0.51 -9.05
CA ALA A 86 14.49 -0.55 -7.95
C ALA A 86 14.95 0.31 -6.77
N SER A 87 16.26 0.31 -6.47
CA SER A 87 16.83 1.14 -5.40
C SER A 87 16.60 2.64 -5.64
N LEU A 88 16.58 3.08 -6.89
CA LEU A 88 16.28 4.47 -7.24
C LEU A 88 14.80 4.83 -7.01
N MET A 89 13.89 3.85 -7.05
CA MET A 89 12.48 4.09 -6.69
C MET A 89 12.34 4.41 -5.21
N SER A 90 13.18 3.81 -4.35
CA SER A 90 13.22 4.11 -2.92
C SER A 90 13.64 5.56 -2.64
N GLU A 91 14.59 6.08 -3.41
CA GLU A 91 14.98 7.49 -3.31
C GLU A 91 13.81 8.41 -3.69
N ILE A 92 13.09 8.12 -4.78
CA ILE A 92 11.91 8.90 -5.18
C ILE A 92 10.82 8.83 -4.11
N TYR A 93 10.52 7.62 -3.62
CA TYR A 93 9.45 7.39 -2.66
C TYR A 93 9.69 8.11 -1.33
N LEU A 94 10.95 8.16 -0.86
CA LEU A 94 11.33 8.95 0.31
C LEU A 94 10.91 10.42 0.17
N TRP A 95 11.06 11.02 -1.02
CA TRP A 95 10.62 12.38 -1.32
C TRP A 95 9.11 12.50 -1.53
N GLN A 96 8.47 11.47 -2.08
CA GLN A 96 7.01 11.41 -2.23
C GLN A 96 6.29 11.37 -0.89
N LEU A 97 6.88 10.76 0.14
CA LEU A 97 6.35 10.80 1.50
C LEU A 97 6.48 12.20 2.13
N SER A 98 7.64 12.83 2.00
CA SER A 98 7.83 14.23 2.40
C SER A 98 9.10 14.81 1.77
N PRO A 99 9.06 16.03 1.22
CA PRO A 99 10.26 16.71 0.75
C PRO A 99 11.23 17.09 1.89
N MET A 100 10.79 17.00 3.15
CA MET A 100 11.64 17.23 4.33
C MET A 100 12.37 15.98 4.79
N ASN A 101 11.98 14.78 4.33
CA ASN A 101 12.55 13.53 4.79
C ASN A 101 14.09 13.47 4.71
N PRO A 102 14.76 13.91 3.63
CA PRO A 102 16.23 13.93 3.60
C PRO A 102 16.84 14.78 4.71
N ALA A 103 16.29 15.98 4.96
CA ALA A 103 16.78 16.88 6.01
C ALA A 103 16.50 16.29 7.41
N THR A 104 15.30 15.75 7.64
CA THR A 104 14.93 15.07 8.89
C THR A 104 15.83 13.86 9.17
N ARG A 105 16.15 13.07 8.14
CA ARG A 105 17.06 11.94 8.26
C ARG A 105 18.46 12.38 8.70
N ASP A 106 18.97 13.44 8.08
CA ASP A 106 20.27 14.02 8.43
C ASP A 106 20.28 14.52 9.88
N GLU A 107 19.22 15.21 10.32
CA GLU A 107 19.08 15.67 11.71
C GLU A 107 19.08 14.51 12.71
N ILE A 108 18.32 13.44 12.45
CA ILE A 108 18.31 12.23 13.29
C ILE A 108 19.69 11.57 13.34
N SER A 109 20.41 11.54 12.21
CA SER A 109 21.75 10.95 12.12
C SER A 109 22.79 11.67 13.00
N MET A 110 22.57 12.95 13.30
CA MET A 110 23.44 13.74 14.18
C MET A 110 23.20 13.47 15.66
N ILE A 111 22.12 12.77 16.01
CA ILE A 111 21.82 12.37 17.38
C ILE A 111 22.78 11.25 17.81
N GLY A 112 23.57 11.51 18.84
CA GLY A 112 24.55 10.56 19.34
C GLY A 112 23.95 9.38 20.11
N GLY A 113 24.73 8.31 20.24
CA GLY A 113 24.42 7.18 21.11
C GLY A 113 23.42 6.18 20.51
N GLU A 114 22.90 5.30 21.36
CA GLU A 114 21.97 4.25 20.95
C GLU A 114 20.62 4.83 20.48
N ARG A 115 20.13 5.89 21.15
CA ARG A 115 18.87 6.56 20.81
C ARG A 115 18.87 7.07 19.36
N GLY A 116 19.93 7.77 18.95
CA GLY A 116 20.03 8.27 17.57
C GLY A 116 20.18 7.16 16.53
N LYS A 117 20.97 6.12 16.82
CA LYS A 117 21.11 4.96 15.92
C LYS A 117 19.77 4.24 15.70
N LEU A 118 19.00 4.07 16.77
CA LEU A 118 17.71 3.41 16.70
C LEU A 118 16.65 4.30 16.03
N GLY A 119 16.69 5.60 16.28
CA GLY A 119 15.87 6.58 15.55
C GLY A 119 16.16 6.57 14.05
N LEU A 120 17.43 6.45 13.65
CA LEU A 120 17.80 6.35 12.23
C LEU A 120 17.37 5.01 11.61
N ASP A 121 17.53 3.89 12.32
CA ASP A 121 17.06 2.58 11.83
C ASP A 121 15.53 2.56 11.65
N LEU A 122 14.78 3.20 12.55
CA LEU A 122 13.33 3.36 12.42
C LEU A 122 12.95 4.33 11.29
N PHE A 123 13.67 5.44 11.13
CA PHE A 123 13.48 6.32 9.99
C PHE A 123 13.67 5.56 8.68
N ASP A 124 14.74 4.78 8.56
CA ASP A 124 15.02 3.96 7.36
C ASP A 124 14.01 2.81 7.18
N LEU A 125 13.38 2.34 8.25
CA LEU A 125 12.32 1.33 8.21
C LEU A 125 10.99 1.90 7.72
N HIS A 126 10.64 3.14 8.09
CA HIS A 126 9.36 3.75 7.73
C HIS A 126 9.45 4.78 6.60
N PHE A 127 10.66 5.10 6.14
CA PHE A 127 10.96 6.17 5.19
C PHE A 127 10.42 7.54 5.65
N GLY A 128 10.49 7.78 6.96
CA GLY A 128 9.99 9.00 7.59
C GLY A 128 10.00 8.91 9.10
N PRO A 129 9.74 10.02 9.81
CA PRO A 129 9.71 10.09 11.27
C PRO A 129 8.40 9.60 11.90
N TRP A 130 7.60 8.79 11.18
CA TRP A 130 6.25 8.38 11.58
C TRP A 130 6.15 6.86 11.73
N ASP A 131 5.49 6.41 12.80
CA ASP A 131 5.25 4.99 13.08
C ASP A 131 4.02 4.48 12.31
N SER A 132 4.25 3.75 11.22
CA SER A 132 3.17 3.24 10.37
C SER A 132 2.27 2.20 11.07
N LEU A 133 2.67 1.63 12.21
CA LEU A 133 1.85 0.70 12.99
C LEU A 133 1.06 1.40 14.11
N ASP A 134 1.35 2.66 14.39
CA ASP A 134 0.67 3.49 15.41
C ASP A 134 0.04 4.73 14.76
N GLY A 135 -0.68 4.53 13.65
CA GLY A 135 -1.43 5.58 12.97
C GLY A 135 -0.57 6.76 12.47
N ASP A 136 0.67 6.50 12.07
CA ASP A 136 1.67 7.50 11.68
C ASP A 136 2.03 8.49 12.81
N ALA A 137 1.94 8.06 14.08
CA ALA A 137 2.40 8.87 15.21
C ALA A 137 3.89 9.26 15.03
N PRO A 138 4.27 10.54 15.18
CA PRO A 138 5.65 10.97 15.01
C PRO A 138 6.52 10.44 16.16
N PHE A 139 7.62 9.76 15.81
CA PHE A 139 8.65 9.35 16.78
C PHE A 139 9.85 10.31 16.82
N TYR A 140 9.88 11.30 15.92
CA TYR A 140 10.82 12.42 15.90
C TYR A 140 10.09 13.73 15.60
N GLY A 141 10.30 14.74 16.45
CA GLY A 141 9.55 16.00 16.34
C GLY A 141 8.09 15.84 16.74
N ASP A 142 7.25 16.78 16.32
CA ASP A 142 5.81 16.85 16.62
C ASP A 142 4.93 17.00 15.38
N SER A 143 5.53 16.99 14.18
CA SER A 143 4.81 17.17 12.93
C SER A 143 4.08 15.88 12.55
N GLU A 144 2.77 15.97 12.40
CA GLU A 144 1.96 14.90 11.83
C GLU A 144 2.34 14.65 10.36
N ARG A 145 2.13 13.42 9.90
CA ARG A 145 2.32 13.07 8.50
C ARG A 145 1.32 13.84 7.63
N PRO A 146 1.74 14.66 6.65
CA PRO A 146 0.80 15.42 5.84
C PRO A 146 -0.11 14.52 5.01
N ASP A 147 -1.41 14.78 4.99
CA ASP A 147 -2.37 14.02 4.19
C ASP A 147 -2.08 14.06 2.69
N GLY A 148 -1.49 15.17 2.21
CA GLY A 148 -1.05 15.31 0.81
C GLY A 148 0.36 14.78 0.54
N ALA A 149 1.04 14.22 1.55
CA ALA A 149 2.44 13.81 1.53
C ALA A 149 3.33 14.87 0.82
N GLY A 150 4.30 14.44 0.02
CA GLY A 150 5.12 15.30 -0.84
C GLY A 150 4.50 15.65 -2.20
N PHE A 151 3.25 15.25 -2.45
CA PHE A 151 2.59 15.46 -3.74
C PHE A 151 1.99 16.85 -3.90
N TYR A 152 1.61 17.50 -2.80
CA TYR A 152 0.99 18.82 -2.78
C TYR A 152 1.80 19.79 -1.89
N PRO A 153 1.62 21.12 -2.02
CA PRO A 153 2.20 22.05 -1.05
C PRO A 153 1.60 21.78 0.35
N PRO A 154 2.43 21.79 1.42
CA PRO A 154 1.97 21.43 2.76
C PRO A 154 0.94 22.40 3.37
N ASP A 155 0.85 23.62 2.83
CA ASP A 155 -0.09 24.66 3.23
C ASP A 155 -1.34 24.73 2.32
N MET A 156 -1.46 23.84 1.33
CA MET A 156 -2.59 23.80 0.41
C MET A 156 -3.80 23.08 1.01
N THR A 157 -4.99 23.68 0.94
CA THR A 157 -6.25 23.02 1.31
C THR A 157 -6.96 22.41 0.10
N LYS A 158 -7.91 21.48 0.34
CA LYS A 158 -8.73 20.92 -0.74
C LYS A 158 -9.52 22.00 -1.47
N GLU A 159 -10.07 22.95 -0.73
CA GLU A 159 -10.86 24.07 -1.28
C GLU A 159 -10.00 24.96 -2.17
N ALA A 160 -8.73 25.20 -1.82
CA ALA A 160 -7.82 25.98 -2.65
C ALA A 160 -7.53 25.27 -3.98
N PHE A 161 -7.32 23.95 -3.95
CA PHE A 161 -7.14 23.13 -5.15
C PHE A 161 -8.40 23.13 -6.05
N GLU A 162 -9.58 22.94 -5.46
CA GLU A 162 -10.84 22.92 -6.20
C GLU A 162 -11.20 24.31 -6.77
N ALA A 163 -10.96 25.37 -6.02
CA ALA A 163 -11.13 26.74 -6.49
C ALA A 163 -10.21 27.05 -7.67
N TRP A 164 -8.95 26.60 -7.61
CA TRP A 164 -8.02 26.74 -8.74
C TRP A 164 -8.57 26.10 -10.01
N ILE A 165 -9.02 24.84 -9.93
CA ILE A 165 -9.59 24.11 -11.07
C ILE A 165 -10.87 24.78 -11.59
N ALA A 166 -11.70 25.33 -10.70
CA ALA A 166 -12.91 26.04 -11.11
C ALA A 166 -12.59 27.32 -11.92
N ASP A 167 -11.57 28.06 -11.52
CA ASP A 167 -11.10 29.26 -12.22
C ASP A 167 -10.26 28.93 -13.47
N HIS A 168 -9.59 27.77 -13.49
CA HIS A 168 -8.71 27.30 -14.56
C HIS A 168 -9.11 25.88 -15.01
N PRO A 169 -10.27 25.70 -15.67
CA PRO A 169 -10.78 24.37 -16.02
C PRO A 169 -9.88 23.60 -16.99
N GLY A 170 -8.98 24.27 -17.70
CA GLY A 170 -7.98 23.63 -18.57
C GLY A 170 -6.90 22.86 -17.80
N ASP A 171 -6.70 23.17 -16.52
CA ASP A 171 -5.68 22.54 -15.68
C ASP A 171 -6.18 21.25 -15.01
N ALA A 172 -7.50 21.00 -15.05
CA ALA A 172 -8.17 19.94 -14.30
C ALA A 172 -7.55 18.55 -14.54
N GLU A 173 -7.22 18.22 -15.79
CA GLU A 173 -6.62 16.93 -16.15
C GLU A 173 -5.22 16.79 -15.56
N ALA A 174 -4.35 17.79 -15.76
CA ALA A 174 -2.98 17.77 -15.24
C ALA A 174 -2.96 17.78 -13.70
N PHE A 175 -3.87 18.51 -13.05
CA PHE A 175 -3.95 18.58 -11.60
C PHE A 175 -4.43 17.28 -10.96
N ARG A 176 -5.36 16.56 -11.62
CA ARG A 176 -5.90 15.28 -11.16
C ARG A 176 -5.13 14.07 -11.66
N SER A 177 -4.17 14.26 -12.57
CA SER A 177 -3.30 13.20 -13.05
C SER A 177 -2.54 12.55 -11.88
N GLY A 178 -2.41 11.22 -11.93
CA GLY A 178 -1.61 10.48 -10.96
C GLY A 178 -0.11 10.66 -11.12
N TYR A 179 0.34 11.28 -12.22
CA TYR A 179 1.76 11.42 -12.60
C TYR A 179 2.24 12.88 -12.53
N THR A 180 1.61 13.68 -11.68
CA THR A 180 2.00 15.08 -11.44
C THR A 180 2.03 15.41 -9.96
N VAL A 181 2.97 16.24 -9.54
CA VAL A 181 2.92 16.90 -8.22
C VAL A 181 2.39 18.33 -8.38
N ILE A 182 1.69 18.82 -7.37
CA ILE A 182 1.26 20.22 -7.32
C ILE A 182 2.28 21.03 -6.54
N ARG A 183 2.65 22.20 -7.08
CA ARG A 183 3.58 23.15 -6.47
C ARG A 183 3.02 24.56 -6.52
N HIS A 184 3.51 25.43 -5.66
CA HIS A 184 3.30 26.87 -5.79
C HIS A 184 4.10 27.42 -6.98
N GLU A 185 3.51 28.33 -7.74
CA GLU A 185 4.19 29.04 -8.83
C GLU A 185 4.89 30.33 -8.34
N GLU A 186 6.01 30.71 -8.97
CA GLU A 186 6.65 32.00 -8.73
C GLU A 186 5.73 33.15 -9.18
N GLY A 187 5.13 33.85 -8.22
CA GLY A 187 4.14 34.91 -8.48
C GLY A 187 2.78 34.68 -7.81
N GLY A 188 2.59 33.50 -7.19
CA GLY A 188 1.37 33.09 -6.53
C GLY A 188 0.49 32.24 -7.46
N GLY A 189 -0.11 31.18 -6.91
CA GLY A 189 -0.91 30.21 -7.67
C GLY A 189 -0.35 28.80 -7.61
N LEU A 190 -1.01 27.86 -8.28
CA LEU A 190 -0.66 26.44 -8.30
C LEU A 190 -0.24 26.00 -9.71
N VAL A 191 0.68 25.06 -9.79
CA VAL A 191 1.10 24.43 -11.05
C VAL A 191 1.25 22.92 -10.87
N ALA A 192 0.78 22.15 -11.85
CA ALA A 192 1.04 20.72 -11.94
C ALA A 192 2.39 20.49 -12.64
N ARG A 193 3.31 19.77 -11.98
CA ARG A 193 4.63 19.41 -12.51
C ARG A 193 4.69 17.91 -12.76
N PRO A 194 5.05 17.46 -13.98
CA PRO A 194 5.14 16.04 -14.31
C PRO A 194 6.19 15.31 -13.47
N TYR A 195 5.94 14.04 -13.16
CA TYR A 195 6.89 13.19 -12.43
C TYR A 195 8.23 13.05 -13.17
N SER A 196 8.20 12.92 -14.50
CA SER A 196 9.40 12.88 -15.34
C SER A 196 10.33 14.09 -15.17
N GLU A 197 9.78 15.28 -14.87
CA GLU A 197 10.55 16.50 -14.57
C GLU A 197 11.01 16.51 -13.11
N VAL A 198 10.10 16.24 -12.18
CA VAL A 198 10.33 16.40 -10.74
C VAL A 198 11.33 15.37 -10.21
N TYR A 199 11.28 14.15 -10.74
CA TYR A 199 12.08 13.02 -10.28
C TYR A 199 13.16 12.60 -11.31
N ALA A 200 13.48 13.48 -12.27
CA ALA A 200 14.45 13.23 -13.34
C ALA A 200 15.80 12.71 -12.81
N GLU A 201 16.27 13.23 -11.66
CA GLU A 201 17.52 12.82 -11.01
C GLU A 201 17.63 11.30 -10.81
N TRP A 202 16.50 10.63 -10.52
CA TRP A 202 16.44 9.20 -10.30
C TRP A 202 15.83 8.44 -11.47
N LEU A 203 14.88 9.04 -12.19
CA LEU A 203 14.21 8.40 -13.34
C LEU A 203 15.12 8.25 -14.54
N GLU A 204 16.02 9.21 -14.81
CA GLU A 204 17.00 9.10 -15.90
C GLU A 204 17.96 7.91 -15.70
N PRO A 205 18.66 7.75 -14.55
CA PRO A 205 19.50 6.60 -14.31
C PRO A 205 18.71 5.28 -14.22
N ALA A 206 17.48 5.29 -13.67
CA ALA A 206 16.63 4.10 -13.66
C ALA A 206 16.28 3.66 -15.10
N ALA A 207 15.85 4.60 -15.96
CA ALA A 207 15.57 4.33 -17.37
C ALA A 207 16.82 3.81 -18.11
N ALA A 208 18.02 4.35 -17.80
CA ALA A 208 19.26 3.85 -18.35
C ALA A 208 19.54 2.39 -17.96
N LYS A 209 19.29 2.02 -16.69
CA LYS A 209 19.42 0.63 -16.19
C LYS A 209 18.43 -0.32 -16.85
N LEU A 210 17.18 0.10 -17.03
CA LEU A 210 16.18 -0.68 -17.76
C LEU A 210 16.60 -0.91 -19.23
N ARG A 211 17.15 0.11 -19.91
CA ARG A 211 17.66 -0.04 -21.29
C ARG A 211 18.89 -0.94 -21.36
N GLU A 212 19.78 -0.87 -20.38
CA GLU A 212 20.94 -1.77 -20.27
C GLU A 212 20.49 -3.23 -20.11
N ALA A 213 19.57 -3.49 -19.18
CA ALA A 213 18.94 -4.80 -18.99
C ALA A 213 18.21 -5.28 -20.25
N ALA A 214 17.50 -4.39 -20.94
CA ALA A 214 16.83 -4.68 -22.20
C ALA A 214 17.81 -5.03 -23.32
N ALA A 215 19.01 -4.47 -23.35
CA ALA A 215 20.03 -4.80 -24.34
C ALA A 215 20.61 -6.21 -24.11
N ILE A 216 20.74 -6.62 -22.85
CA ILE A 216 21.33 -7.90 -22.43
C ILE A 216 20.34 -9.06 -22.60
N THR A 217 19.11 -8.91 -22.08
CA THR A 217 18.14 -10.02 -22.05
C THR A 217 17.85 -10.55 -23.45
N SER A 218 17.77 -11.87 -23.61
CA SER A 218 17.35 -12.58 -24.82
C SER A 218 15.83 -12.77 -24.90
N ASN A 219 15.12 -12.53 -23.79
CA ASN A 219 13.67 -12.62 -23.71
C ASN A 219 13.00 -11.40 -24.37
N GLU A 220 12.27 -11.63 -25.47
CA GLU A 220 11.65 -10.56 -26.25
C GLU A 220 10.55 -9.79 -25.50
N SER A 221 9.77 -10.48 -24.65
CA SER A 221 8.70 -9.85 -23.87
C SER A 221 9.28 -8.91 -22.81
N LEU A 222 10.31 -9.38 -22.09
CA LEU A 222 11.04 -8.58 -21.11
C LEU A 222 11.76 -7.41 -21.78
N ARG A 223 12.45 -7.65 -22.91
CA ARG A 223 13.10 -6.58 -23.69
C ARG A 223 12.12 -5.48 -24.08
N LYS A 224 10.92 -5.85 -24.55
CA LYS A 224 9.89 -4.91 -24.95
C LYS A 224 9.41 -4.10 -23.75
N PHE A 225 9.04 -4.76 -22.65
CA PHE A 225 8.61 -4.11 -21.42
C PHE A 225 9.65 -3.11 -20.90
N LEU A 226 10.91 -3.53 -20.75
CA LEU A 226 11.97 -2.71 -20.18
C LEU A 226 12.24 -1.44 -21.00
N ASN A 227 12.24 -1.53 -22.33
CA ASN A 227 12.39 -0.34 -23.18
C ASN A 227 11.18 0.59 -23.06
N LEU A 228 9.95 0.06 -23.11
CA LEU A 228 8.74 0.89 -22.99
C LEU A 228 8.62 1.53 -21.61
N ARG A 229 9.00 0.83 -20.54
CA ARG A 229 9.01 1.37 -19.18
C ARG A 229 10.05 2.48 -19.02
N ALA A 230 11.23 2.31 -19.62
CA ALA A 230 12.25 3.37 -19.65
C ALA A 230 11.77 4.63 -20.40
N ASP A 231 10.98 4.47 -21.47
CA ASP A 231 10.38 5.59 -22.19
C ASP A 231 9.21 6.22 -21.41
N ALA A 232 8.41 5.41 -20.72
CA ALA A 232 7.32 5.86 -19.85
C ALA A 232 7.83 6.78 -18.72
N PHE A 233 8.97 6.44 -18.09
CA PHE A 233 9.59 7.29 -17.07
C PHE A 233 9.89 8.72 -17.54
N MET A 234 10.07 8.94 -18.85
CA MET A 234 10.39 10.24 -19.42
C MET A 234 9.18 10.94 -20.04
N SER A 235 8.06 10.23 -20.21
CA SER A 235 6.87 10.74 -20.90
C SER A 235 5.64 10.85 -20.01
N ASP A 236 5.67 10.24 -18.82
CA ASP A 236 4.54 10.10 -17.89
C ASP A 236 3.31 9.38 -18.49
N ASP A 237 3.48 8.69 -19.62
CA ASP A 237 2.46 7.80 -20.18
C ASP A 237 2.90 6.34 -20.04
N TYR A 238 2.30 5.66 -19.07
CA TYR A 238 2.64 4.28 -18.73
C TYR A 238 1.84 3.24 -19.51
N TYR A 239 0.82 3.63 -20.27
CA TYR A 239 -0.17 2.73 -20.87
C TYR A 239 0.46 1.60 -21.70
N GLU A 240 1.30 1.93 -22.68
CA GLU A 240 1.94 0.94 -23.56
C GLU A 240 2.90 0.03 -22.79
N SER A 241 3.59 0.57 -21.77
CA SER A 241 4.49 -0.21 -20.93
C SER A 241 3.72 -1.20 -20.04
N GLU A 242 2.54 -0.81 -19.52
CA GLU A 242 1.68 -1.70 -18.74
C GLU A 242 1.07 -2.80 -19.61
N LEU A 243 0.67 -2.48 -20.85
CA LEU A 243 0.25 -3.50 -21.81
C LEU A 243 1.35 -4.52 -22.08
N ALA A 244 2.62 -4.08 -22.17
CA ALA A 244 3.76 -4.97 -22.32
C ALA A 244 4.09 -5.75 -21.05
N TRP A 245 3.89 -5.16 -19.86
CA TRP A 245 4.06 -5.82 -18.58
C TRP A 245 3.08 -6.99 -18.40
N MET A 246 1.83 -6.81 -18.81
CA MET A 246 0.81 -7.86 -18.82
C MET A 246 1.19 -9.05 -19.72
N ASP A 247 2.04 -8.83 -20.73
CA ASP A 247 2.53 -9.85 -21.67
C ASP A 247 3.86 -10.50 -21.24
N LEU A 248 4.40 -10.17 -20.06
CA LEU A 248 5.67 -10.74 -19.60
C LEU A 248 5.58 -12.28 -19.54
N ASP A 249 6.59 -12.91 -20.11
CA ASP A 249 6.83 -14.34 -20.06
C ASP A 249 8.26 -14.62 -19.57
N GLY A 250 8.51 -15.84 -19.11
CA GLY A 250 9.81 -16.27 -18.60
C GLY A 250 9.97 -16.12 -17.08
N PRO A 251 11.20 -16.28 -16.58
CA PRO A 251 11.46 -16.41 -15.16
C PRO A 251 11.51 -15.09 -14.39
N ILE A 252 11.71 -13.94 -15.06
CA ILE A 252 11.80 -12.63 -14.41
C ILE A 252 10.44 -11.94 -14.53
N GLU A 253 9.77 -11.74 -13.40
CA GLU A 253 8.52 -10.99 -13.29
C GLU A 253 8.84 -9.70 -12.52
N VAL A 254 8.80 -8.56 -13.22
CA VAL A 254 9.21 -7.27 -12.67
C VAL A 254 8.09 -6.25 -12.82
N ALA A 255 7.68 -5.64 -11.71
CA ALA A 255 6.87 -4.42 -11.70
C ALA A 255 7.75 -3.28 -11.17
N ILE A 256 7.80 -2.14 -11.87
CA ILE A 256 8.65 -0.99 -11.46
C ILE A 256 8.11 0.32 -12.02
N GLY A 257 7.56 1.18 -11.19
CA GLY A 257 6.95 2.43 -11.63
C GLY A 257 6.00 3.02 -10.60
N PRO A 258 5.23 4.05 -10.97
CA PRO A 258 4.30 4.69 -10.07
C PRO A 258 2.91 4.04 -10.16
N TYR A 259 2.42 3.46 -9.05
CA TYR A 259 1.25 2.57 -9.05
C TYR A 259 0.17 2.97 -8.03
N GLU A 260 0.48 2.88 -6.74
CA GLU A 260 -0.50 2.96 -5.67
C GLU A 260 -0.75 4.39 -5.22
N VAL A 261 -1.95 4.69 -4.71
CA VAL A 261 -2.37 6.05 -4.33
C VAL A 261 -2.61 6.23 -2.83
N TYR A 262 -2.23 5.24 -2.01
CA TYR A 262 -2.54 5.19 -0.57
C TYR A 262 -1.97 6.38 0.22
N ASP A 263 -0.85 6.94 -0.25
CA ASP A 263 -0.19 8.07 0.41
C ASP A 263 -0.80 9.43 0.08
N ASP A 264 -1.64 9.51 -0.97
CA ASP A 264 -2.48 10.67 -1.22
C ASP A 264 -3.79 10.55 -0.42
N ARG A 265 -3.72 10.83 0.87
CA ARG A 265 -4.90 10.86 1.77
C ARG A 265 -5.78 12.09 1.53
N LEU A 266 -5.30 13.05 0.74
CA LEU A 266 -6.06 14.24 0.40
C LEU A 266 -7.09 13.94 -0.68
N PHE A 267 -6.70 13.32 -1.79
CA PHE A 267 -7.58 13.07 -2.93
C PHE A 267 -7.55 11.65 -3.48
N GLY A 268 -6.53 10.85 -3.18
CA GLY A 268 -6.30 9.53 -3.77
C GLY A 268 -6.01 9.58 -5.28
N TYR A 269 -5.42 10.67 -5.78
CA TYR A 269 -5.06 10.83 -7.18
C TYR A 269 -3.62 10.40 -7.46
N LYS A 270 -2.69 10.73 -6.56
CA LYS A 270 -1.25 10.73 -6.85
C LYS A 270 -0.64 9.36 -6.60
N THR A 271 0.11 8.89 -7.59
CA THR A 271 0.72 7.55 -7.56
C THR A 271 2.10 7.59 -6.90
N ALA A 272 2.42 6.58 -6.10
CA ALA A 272 3.70 6.35 -5.46
C ALA A 272 4.59 5.42 -6.30
N PHE A 273 5.88 5.74 -6.41
CA PHE A 273 6.86 4.87 -7.06
C PHE A 273 7.18 3.65 -6.20
N GLU A 274 7.20 2.49 -6.83
CA GLU A 274 7.56 1.23 -6.21
C GLU A 274 8.21 0.26 -7.21
N ALA A 275 8.79 -0.81 -6.67
CA ALA A 275 9.34 -1.90 -7.45
C ALA A 275 9.19 -3.25 -6.74
N PHE A 276 8.83 -4.26 -7.53
CA PHE A 276 8.88 -5.67 -7.18
C PHE A 276 9.80 -6.35 -8.19
N ILE A 277 11.02 -6.67 -7.77
CA ILE A 277 11.91 -7.51 -8.58
C ILE A 277 11.68 -8.94 -8.09
N THR A 278 11.08 -9.76 -8.95
CA THR A 278 10.63 -11.10 -8.55
C THR A 278 10.97 -12.14 -9.61
N LEU A 279 11.02 -13.39 -9.17
CA LEU A 279 11.25 -14.54 -10.02
C LEU A 279 10.03 -15.44 -10.00
N ARG A 280 9.50 -15.74 -11.19
CA ARG A 280 8.31 -16.57 -11.33
C ARG A 280 8.61 -18.02 -10.98
N ASP A 281 7.72 -18.63 -10.19
CA ASP A 281 7.64 -20.08 -10.05
C ASP A 281 6.62 -20.60 -11.09
N PRO A 282 7.07 -21.26 -12.19
CA PRO A 282 6.16 -21.73 -13.22
C PRO A 282 5.27 -22.87 -12.74
N ALA A 283 5.75 -23.71 -11.81
CA ALA A 283 4.99 -24.86 -11.32
C ALA A 283 3.85 -24.41 -10.40
N GLU A 284 4.15 -23.53 -9.44
CA GLU A 284 3.13 -22.96 -8.56
C GLU A 284 2.17 -22.06 -9.36
N SER A 285 2.68 -21.20 -10.25
CA SER A 285 1.82 -20.38 -11.12
C SER A 285 0.86 -21.24 -11.93
N ALA A 286 1.35 -22.30 -12.60
CA ALA A 286 0.50 -23.20 -13.39
C ALA A 286 -0.52 -23.97 -12.54
N ALA A 287 -0.16 -24.31 -11.30
CA ALA A 287 -1.08 -24.96 -10.37
C ALA A 287 -2.25 -24.04 -9.97
N LEU A 288 -2.05 -22.71 -9.98
CA LEU A 288 -3.08 -21.73 -9.65
C LEU A 288 -3.89 -21.27 -10.87
N GLU A 289 -3.34 -21.34 -12.08
CA GLU A 289 -4.04 -20.99 -13.33
C GLU A 289 -5.38 -21.72 -13.49
N LYS A 290 -5.48 -22.97 -13.01
CA LYS A 290 -6.74 -23.74 -13.08
C LYS A 290 -7.91 -23.04 -12.40
N TYR A 291 -7.67 -22.26 -11.34
CA TYR A 291 -8.74 -21.61 -10.58
C TYR A 291 -9.41 -20.48 -11.34
N LYS A 292 -8.72 -19.86 -12.31
CA LYS A 292 -9.35 -18.88 -13.21
C LYS A 292 -10.46 -19.50 -14.04
N GLY A 293 -10.22 -20.71 -14.54
CA GLY A 293 -11.22 -21.50 -15.26
C GLY A 293 -12.44 -21.86 -14.40
N LEU A 294 -12.32 -21.74 -13.07
CA LEU A 294 -13.36 -22.07 -12.10
C LEU A 294 -14.08 -20.82 -11.54
N LEU A 295 -13.70 -19.60 -11.90
CA LEU A 295 -14.32 -18.38 -11.36
C LEU A 295 -15.83 -18.29 -11.64
N LYS A 296 -16.28 -18.74 -12.81
CA LYS A 296 -17.72 -18.83 -13.12
C LYS A 296 -18.44 -19.85 -12.23
N ASP A 297 -17.77 -20.95 -11.89
CA ASP A 297 -18.33 -21.95 -10.98
C ASP A 297 -18.39 -21.40 -9.55
N MET A 298 -17.37 -20.65 -9.12
CA MET A 298 -17.35 -19.95 -7.82
C MET A 298 -18.46 -18.90 -7.73
N GLU A 299 -18.64 -18.08 -8.77
CA GLU A 299 -19.74 -17.10 -8.86
C GLU A 299 -21.11 -17.78 -8.79
N ALA A 300 -21.29 -18.87 -9.55
CA ALA A 300 -22.54 -19.63 -9.55
C ALA A 300 -22.83 -20.29 -8.20
N ASN A 301 -21.78 -20.65 -7.45
CA ASN A 301 -21.86 -21.26 -6.14
C ASN A 301 -22.18 -20.26 -5.00
N LEU A 302 -22.10 -18.95 -5.24
CA LEU A 302 -22.40 -17.96 -4.18
C LEU A 302 -23.78 -18.22 -3.54
N PRO A 303 -23.89 -18.19 -2.20
CA PRO A 303 -25.07 -18.64 -1.46
C PRO A 303 -26.19 -17.58 -1.43
N VAL A 304 -26.47 -16.96 -2.57
CA VAL A 304 -27.40 -15.83 -2.75
C VAL A 304 -28.34 -16.05 -3.93
N ASP A 305 -29.41 -15.27 -4.00
CA ASP A 305 -30.29 -15.24 -5.17
C ASP A 305 -29.53 -14.85 -6.44
N GLU A 306 -29.97 -15.39 -7.58
CA GLU A 306 -29.36 -15.16 -8.90
C GLU A 306 -29.20 -13.67 -9.26
N ARG A 307 -30.05 -12.78 -8.73
CA ARG A 307 -29.98 -11.34 -8.99
C ARG A 307 -28.71 -10.67 -8.45
N TYR A 308 -28.04 -11.29 -7.48
CA TYR A 308 -26.82 -10.77 -6.87
C TYR A 308 -25.55 -11.30 -7.55
N LYS A 309 -25.66 -12.34 -8.37
CA LYS A 309 -24.54 -12.96 -9.07
C LYS A 309 -24.17 -12.16 -10.31
N ASN A 310 -22.87 -11.97 -10.55
CA ASN A 310 -22.34 -11.14 -11.62
C ASN A 310 -21.42 -11.91 -12.58
N PHE A 311 -22.04 -12.54 -13.57
CA PHE A 311 -21.31 -13.24 -14.64
C PHE A 311 -20.76 -12.32 -15.75
N LYS A 312 -20.92 -10.99 -15.62
CA LYS A 312 -20.46 -10.02 -16.62
C LYS A 312 -19.04 -9.52 -16.36
N ARG A 313 -18.48 -9.78 -15.17
CA ARG A 313 -17.10 -9.38 -14.86
C ARG A 313 -16.11 -10.17 -15.71
N GLY A 314 -15.03 -9.52 -16.11
CA GLY A 314 -13.91 -10.19 -16.75
C GLY A 314 -13.23 -11.12 -15.75
N PHE A 315 -13.10 -12.40 -16.12
CA PHE A 315 -12.39 -13.41 -15.33
C PHE A 315 -10.93 -13.61 -15.80
N GLU A 316 -10.46 -12.71 -16.66
CA GLU A 316 -9.18 -12.77 -17.37
C GLU A 316 -8.13 -11.98 -16.58
N SER A 317 -7.73 -12.47 -15.40
CA SER A 317 -6.63 -11.90 -14.63
C SER A 317 -5.49 -12.90 -14.55
N PRO A 318 -4.30 -12.67 -15.15
CA PRO A 318 -3.07 -13.41 -14.88
C PRO A 318 -2.83 -13.66 -13.37
N ILE A 319 -2.36 -14.85 -12.99
CA ILE A 319 -1.91 -15.14 -11.62
C ILE A 319 -0.45 -15.57 -11.72
N ALA A 320 0.42 -14.90 -10.99
CA ALA A 320 1.82 -15.29 -10.88
C ALA A 320 2.14 -15.57 -9.42
N VAL A 321 2.73 -16.72 -9.15
CA VAL A 321 3.41 -16.97 -7.89
C VAL A 321 4.88 -16.71 -8.11
N VAL A 322 5.44 -15.85 -7.28
CA VAL A 322 6.80 -15.34 -7.47
C VAL A 322 7.56 -15.31 -6.16
N THR A 323 8.87 -15.45 -6.27
CA THR A 323 9.81 -15.20 -5.18
C THR A 323 10.35 -13.78 -5.34
N GLN A 324 10.13 -12.90 -4.35
CA GLN A 324 10.74 -11.58 -4.35
C GLN A 324 12.24 -11.69 -4.13
N VAL A 325 13.02 -11.03 -4.98
CA VAL A 325 14.48 -10.93 -4.84
C VAL A 325 14.92 -9.55 -4.36
N HIS A 326 14.11 -8.51 -4.60
CA HIS A 326 14.35 -7.16 -4.12
C HIS A 326 13.07 -6.33 -4.20
N GLY A 327 12.89 -5.38 -3.27
CA GLY A 327 11.83 -4.37 -3.32
C GLY A 327 12.41 -2.97 -3.56
N GLY A 328 11.59 -2.02 -4.00
CA GLY A 328 11.96 -0.60 -4.10
C GLY A 328 10.75 0.29 -3.88
N GLY A 329 10.97 1.54 -3.48
CA GLY A 329 9.89 2.50 -3.25
C GLY A 329 8.88 2.05 -2.18
N ASP A 330 7.58 2.19 -2.46
CA ASP A 330 6.46 1.84 -1.55
C ASP A 330 6.49 0.37 -1.07
N ASN A 331 7.13 -0.54 -1.81
CA ASN A 331 7.31 -1.94 -1.40
C ASN A 331 8.41 -2.17 -0.34
N VAL A 332 9.03 -1.12 0.21
CA VAL A 332 10.13 -1.25 1.18
C VAL A 332 9.73 -0.89 2.61
N PRO A 333 9.10 0.27 2.89
CA PRO A 333 8.89 0.68 4.27
C PRO A 333 7.74 -0.04 4.95
N GLY A 334 7.84 -0.16 6.27
CA GLY A 334 6.76 -0.68 7.11
C GLY A 334 6.31 -2.09 6.76
N VAL A 335 4.99 -2.30 6.75
CA VAL A 335 4.38 -3.62 6.54
C VAL A 335 4.60 -4.08 5.11
N GLN A 336 5.15 -5.28 4.95
CA GLN A 336 5.48 -5.80 3.63
C GLN A 336 4.26 -6.37 2.89
N THR A 337 4.15 -6.06 1.61
CA THR A 337 3.18 -6.65 0.69
C THR A 337 3.37 -8.17 0.59
N ILE A 338 2.29 -8.94 0.53
CA ILE A 338 2.32 -10.40 0.27
C ILE A 338 1.74 -10.78 -1.08
N ALA A 339 0.89 -9.92 -1.62
CA ALA A 339 0.33 -10.03 -2.96
C ALA A 339 -0.07 -8.63 -3.44
N PHE A 340 -0.10 -8.45 -4.76
CA PHE A 340 -0.57 -7.22 -5.38
C PHE A 340 -1.35 -7.52 -6.66
N ASN A 341 -2.18 -6.56 -7.10
CA ASN A 341 -3.03 -6.69 -8.28
C ASN A 341 -2.91 -5.44 -9.16
N LEU A 342 -2.02 -5.49 -10.15
CA LEU A 342 -1.66 -4.36 -11.01
C LEU A 342 -2.03 -4.62 -12.48
N PRO A 343 -2.08 -3.59 -13.34
CA PRO A 343 -2.01 -2.16 -13.00
C PRO A 343 -3.33 -1.61 -12.44
N ASN A 344 -3.26 -0.42 -11.85
CA ASN A 344 -4.42 0.36 -11.39
C ASN A 344 -5.13 1.13 -12.52
N ASP A 345 -4.45 1.39 -13.64
CA ASP A 345 -5.03 2.11 -14.79
C ASP A 345 -6.17 1.29 -15.43
N GLU A 346 -7.41 1.77 -15.27
CA GLU A 346 -8.60 1.13 -15.82
C GLU A 346 -8.57 0.99 -17.34
N ARG A 347 -7.87 1.86 -18.08
CA ARG A 347 -7.71 1.69 -19.53
C ARG A 347 -6.96 0.40 -19.87
N VAL A 348 -5.97 0.04 -19.05
CA VAL A 348 -5.20 -1.19 -19.23
C VAL A 348 -6.02 -2.39 -18.77
N ARG A 349 -6.73 -2.26 -17.65
CA ARG A 349 -7.62 -3.31 -17.12
C ARG A 349 -8.74 -3.65 -18.09
N GLU A 350 -9.33 -2.66 -18.76
CA GLU A 350 -10.30 -2.88 -19.82
C GLU A 350 -9.69 -3.59 -21.04
N ALA A 351 -8.44 -3.29 -21.38
CA ALA A 351 -7.77 -3.87 -22.54
C ALA A 351 -7.23 -5.29 -22.30
N LYS A 352 -6.72 -5.58 -21.10
CA LYS A 352 -5.94 -6.80 -20.79
C LYS A 352 -6.20 -7.42 -19.40
N GLY A 353 -7.09 -6.83 -18.60
CA GLY A 353 -7.27 -7.22 -17.21
C GLY A 353 -6.14 -6.74 -16.31
N ALA A 354 -6.04 -7.35 -15.12
CA ALA A 354 -5.01 -7.10 -14.13
C ALA A 354 -4.30 -8.40 -13.74
N LYS A 355 -3.01 -8.35 -13.47
CA LYS A 355 -2.19 -9.48 -13.01
C LYS A 355 -2.11 -9.46 -11.48
N LYS A 356 -2.51 -10.58 -10.88
CA LYS A 356 -2.39 -10.88 -9.46
C LYS A 356 -1.07 -11.58 -9.21
N VAL A 357 -0.25 -11.05 -8.33
CA VAL A 357 1.08 -11.58 -8.03
C VAL A 357 1.15 -11.93 -6.56
N ILE A 358 1.56 -13.15 -6.22
CA ILE A 358 1.74 -13.62 -4.83
C ILE A 358 3.23 -13.77 -4.56
N LEU A 359 3.72 -13.07 -3.53
CA LEU A 359 5.12 -13.05 -3.08
C LEU A 359 5.36 -14.21 -2.11
N SER A 360 5.60 -15.41 -2.63
CA SER A 360 5.56 -16.66 -1.87
C SER A 360 6.58 -16.72 -0.72
N ASN A 361 7.78 -16.17 -0.92
CA ASN A 361 8.82 -16.12 0.11
C ASN A 361 8.53 -15.08 1.20
N VAL A 362 7.95 -13.93 0.86
CA VAL A 362 7.52 -12.90 1.83
C VAL A 362 6.37 -13.43 2.68
N LEU A 363 5.38 -14.06 2.02
CA LEU A 363 4.27 -14.75 2.68
C LEU A 363 4.79 -15.87 3.60
N GLY A 364 5.73 -16.69 3.12
CA GLY A 364 6.36 -17.76 3.89
C GLY A 364 7.08 -17.24 5.14
N ALA A 365 7.83 -16.14 5.02
CA ALA A 365 8.51 -15.51 6.16
C ALA A 365 7.50 -14.98 7.21
N LYS A 366 6.40 -14.36 6.78
CA LYS A 366 5.31 -13.93 7.66
C LYS A 366 4.60 -15.11 8.32
N PHE A 367 4.39 -16.20 7.59
CA PHE A 367 3.84 -17.44 8.15
C PHE A 367 4.72 -17.95 9.28
N GLU A 368 6.01 -18.13 9.01
CA GLU A 368 6.96 -18.73 9.95
C GLU A 368 7.21 -17.84 11.18
N ARG A 369 7.24 -16.51 11.01
CA ARG A 369 7.54 -15.59 12.12
C ARG A 369 6.36 -15.03 12.87
N ILE A 370 5.20 -14.99 12.26
CA ILE A 370 4.03 -14.33 12.83
C ILE A 370 2.92 -15.35 13.02
N LEU A 371 2.38 -15.90 11.93
CA LEU A 371 1.13 -16.68 11.96
C LEU A 371 1.29 -18.00 12.72
N SER A 372 2.33 -18.78 12.43
CA SER A 372 2.54 -20.10 13.03
C SER A 372 2.82 -19.99 14.54
N PRO A 373 3.73 -19.13 15.03
CA PRO A 373 3.91 -18.90 16.47
C PRO A 373 2.67 -18.34 17.17
N MET A 374 1.84 -17.56 16.46
CA MET A 374 0.57 -17.05 17.00
C MET A 374 -0.40 -18.17 17.34
N ALA A 375 -0.39 -19.28 16.58
CA ALA A 375 -1.36 -20.36 16.74
C ALA A 375 -1.41 -20.91 18.17
N GLU A 376 -0.25 -21.04 18.84
CA GLU A 376 -0.16 -21.53 20.22
C GLU A 376 -0.69 -20.55 21.28
N LYS A 377 -0.77 -19.26 20.93
CA LYS A 377 -1.30 -18.19 21.79
C LYS A 377 -2.78 -17.89 21.52
N VAL A 378 -3.29 -18.32 20.38
CA VAL A 378 -4.68 -18.09 19.96
C VAL A 378 -5.54 -19.33 20.19
N LEU A 379 -5.06 -20.51 19.78
CA LEU A 379 -5.82 -21.75 19.78
C LEU A 379 -5.39 -22.68 20.90
N VAL A 380 -6.34 -23.47 21.41
CA VAL A 380 -6.04 -24.58 22.32
C VAL A 380 -4.99 -25.54 21.72
N PRO A 381 -4.17 -26.22 22.55
CA PRO A 381 -3.07 -27.05 22.05
C PRO A 381 -3.47 -28.15 21.05
N ALA A 382 -4.71 -28.66 21.15
CA ALA A 382 -5.23 -29.65 20.23
C ALA A 382 -5.48 -29.13 18.80
N GLN A 383 -5.58 -27.80 18.62
CA GLN A 383 -5.86 -27.15 17.33
C GLN A 383 -4.72 -26.26 16.83
N ALA A 384 -3.81 -25.79 17.71
CA ALA A 384 -2.70 -24.92 17.32
C ALA A 384 -1.81 -25.54 16.22
N GLY A 385 -1.56 -26.85 16.27
CA GLY A 385 -0.75 -27.57 15.27
C GLY A 385 -1.43 -27.77 13.90
N LEU A 386 -2.67 -27.31 13.72
CA LEU A 386 -3.39 -27.41 12.45
C LEU A 386 -3.01 -26.29 11.47
N VAL A 387 -2.41 -25.20 11.94
CA VAL A 387 -2.05 -24.05 11.10
C VAL A 387 -0.99 -24.45 10.07
N MET A 388 -1.25 -24.19 8.78
CA MET A 388 -0.42 -24.62 7.66
C MET A 388 -0.16 -23.50 6.66
N ARG A 389 1.08 -23.41 6.17
CA ARG A 389 1.51 -22.37 5.22
C ARG A 389 0.67 -22.39 3.95
N ASP A 390 0.39 -23.57 3.43
CA ASP A 390 -0.33 -23.75 2.17
C ASP A 390 -1.73 -23.12 2.22
N TYR A 391 -2.38 -23.07 3.40
CA TYR A 391 -3.67 -22.39 3.57
C TYR A 391 -3.58 -20.90 3.83
N MET A 392 -2.43 -20.37 4.25
CA MET A 392 -2.17 -18.93 4.19
C MET A 392 -2.00 -18.49 2.73
N SER A 393 -1.26 -19.26 1.94
CA SER A 393 -1.10 -19.03 0.50
C SER A 393 -2.42 -19.15 -0.26
N ALA A 394 -3.18 -20.23 -0.01
CA ALA A 394 -4.50 -20.42 -0.62
C ALA A 394 -5.47 -19.33 -0.16
N GLY A 395 -5.50 -18.96 1.13
CA GLY A 395 -6.31 -17.85 1.63
C GLY A 395 -6.04 -16.55 0.87
N THR A 396 -4.76 -16.20 0.70
CA THR A 396 -4.33 -15.01 -0.05
C THR A 396 -4.78 -15.07 -1.51
N LEU A 397 -4.57 -16.20 -2.19
CA LEU A 397 -5.04 -16.38 -3.56
C LEU A 397 -6.56 -16.22 -3.69
N PHE A 398 -7.32 -16.91 -2.83
CA PHE A 398 -8.77 -16.94 -2.95
C PHE A 398 -9.41 -15.63 -2.52
N HIS A 399 -8.76 -14.86 -1.64
CA HIS A 399 -9.07 -13.46 -1.38
C HIS A 399 -8.98 -12.64 -2.68
N GLU A 400 -7.84 -12.69 -3.37
CA GLU A 400 -7.61 -11.96 -4.64
C GLU A 400 -8.60 -12.36 -5.75
N LEU A 401 -8.91 -13.66 -5.84
CA LEU A 401 -9.93 -14.16 -6.76
C LEU A 401 -11.32 -13.62 -6.41
N SER A 402 -11.64 -13.52 -5.11
CA SER A 402 -12.95 -13.09 -4.62
C SER A 402 -13.22 -11.61 -4.83
N HIS A 403 -12.19 -10.77 -4.96
CA HIS A 403 -12.37 -9.40 -5.46
C HIS A 403 -12.98 -9.35 -6.87
N SER A 404 -12.84 -10.42 -7.65
CA SER A 404 -13.40 -10.53 -9.02
C SER A 404 -14.80 -11.15 -9.04
N LEU A 405 -15.34 -11.53 -7.88
CA LEU A 405 -16.62 -12.20 -7.71
C LEU A 405 -17.64 -11.28 -6.99
N GLY A 406 -18.92 -11.64 -7.12
CA GLY A 406 -20.03 -10.94 -6.50
C GLY A 406 -20.40 -9.59 -7.15
N PRO A 407 -21.27 -8.81 -6.48
CA PRO A 407 -21.75 -7.52 -6.98
C PRO A 407 -20.62 -6.54 -7.28
N GLY A 408 -20.76 -5.77 -8.37
CA GLY A 408 -19.84 -4.69 -8.72
C GLY A 408 -20.62 -3.53 -9.31
N THR A 409 -21.13 -3.70 -10.53
CA THR A 409 -22.21 -2.86 -11.08
C THR A 409 -23.56 -3.37 -10.56
N ILE A 410 -24.38 -2.47 -10.04
CA ILE A 410 -25.70 -2.78 -9.47
C ILE A 410 -26.77 -1.81 -10.01
N VAL A 411 -28.04 -2.14 -9.77
CA VAL A 411 -29.17 -1.26 -10.08
C VAL A 411 -29.85 -0.85 -8.78
N LYS A 412 -29.72 0.41 -8.40
CA LYS A 412 -30.37 0.98 -7.21
C LYS A 412 -31.42 1.99 -7.63
N ASN A 413 -32.66 1.77 -7.21
CA ASN A 413 -33.81 2.63 -7.57
C ASN A 413 -33.97 2.87 -9.08
N GLY A 414 -33.68 1.85 -9.90
CA GLY A 414 -33.77 1.93 -11.37
C GLY A 414 -32.61 2.65 -12.05
N ARG A 415 -31.58 3.08 -11.30
CA ARG A 415 -30.35 3.69 -11.81
C ARG A 415 -29.20 2.69 -11.73
N GLU A 416 -28.45 2.55 -12.82
CA GLU A 416 -27.18 1.83 -12.82
C GLU A 416 -26.13 2.62 -12.04
N THR A 417 -25.42 1.93 -11.16
CA THR A 417 -24.41 2.49 -10.26
C THR A 417 -23.40 1.39 -9.89
N THR A 418 -22.46 1.66 -8.99
CA THR A 418 -21.53 0.65 -8.47
C THR A 418 -21.67 0.51 -6.96
N VAL A 419 -21.29 -0.66 -6.41
CA VAL A 419 -21.22 -0.88 -4.96
C VAL A 419 -20.37 0.21 -4.30
N ALA A 420 -19.18 0.48 -4.85
CA ALA A 420 -18.28 1.51 -4.32
C ALA A 420 -18.92 2.90 -4.29
N ALA A 421 -19.63 3.30 -5.35
CA ALA A 421 -20.30 4.59 -5.41
C ALA A 421 -21.43 4.73 -4.38
N GLU A 422 -22.12 3.64 -4.05
CA GLU A 422 -23.22 3.65 -3.09
C GLU A 422 -22.75 3.49 -1.63
N LEU A 423 -21.65 2.75 -1.38
CA LEU A 423 -21.13 2.51 -0.04
C LEU A 423 -20.06 3.51 0.41
N GLN A 424 -19.49 4.30 -0.51
CA GLN A 424 -18.59 5.41 -0.21
C GLN A 424 -17.41 4.97 0.68
N GLU A 425 -17.15 5.65 1.78
CA GLU A 425 -16.06 5.34 2.71
C GLU A 425 -16.19 3.98 3.40
N LEU A 426 -17.38 3.37 3.37
CA LEU A 426 -17.60 2.03 3.91
C LEU A 426 -17.18 0.93 2.94
N TYR A 427 -16.98 1.27 1.66
CA TYR A 427 -16.71 0.30 0.60
C TYR A 427 -15.49 -0.56 0.90
N SER A 428 -14.33 0.04 1.16
CA SER A 428 -13.08 -0.72 1.33
C SER A 428 -13.19 -1.72 2.49
N ARG A 429 -13.71 -1.30 3.65
CA ARG A 429 -13.91 -2.18 4.82
C ARG A 429 -14.83 -3.37 4.50
N THR A 430 -15.90 -3.14 3.75
CA THR A 430 -16.84 -4.21 3.36
C THR A 430 -16.31 -5.10 2.25
N GLU A 431 -15.56 -4.56 1.29
CA GLU A 431 -14.99 -5.29 0.16
C GLU A 431 -13.84 -6.21 0.61
N GLU A 432 -12.96 -5.75 1.50
CA GLU A 432 -11.87 -6.58 2.04
C GLU A 432 -12.43 -7.76 2.83
N GLY A 433 -13.35 -7.49 3.77
CA GLY A 433 -13.96 -8.58 4.53
C GLY A 433 -14.84 -9.50 3.68
N LYS A 434 -15.43 -9.01 2.58
CA LYS A 434 -16.08 -9.87 1.57
C LYS A 434 -15.05 -10.76 0.90
N ALA A 435 -13.95 -10.21 0.41
CA ALA A 435 -12.90 -10.98 -0.27
C ALA A 435 -12.34 -12.09 0.64
N ASP A 436 -12.10 -11.80 1.91
CA ASP A 436 -11.68 -12.78 2.91
C ASP A 436 -12.69 -13.93 3.10
N VAL A 437 -13.92 -13.61 3.50
CA VAL A 437 -14.92 -14.65 3.85
C VAL A 437 -15.39 -15.42 2.60
N MET A 438 -15.50 -14.74 1.46
CA MET A 438 -15.82 -15.39 0.19
C MET A 438 -14.65 -16.24 -0.31
N GLY A 439 -13.41 -15.81 -0.07
CA GLY A 439 -12.23 -16.62 -0.35
C GLY A 439 -12.24 -17.90 0.48
N ALA A 440 -12.54 -17.79 1.77
CA ALA A 440 -12.72 -18.92 2.66
C ALA A 440 -13.85 -19.88 2.20
N TYR A 441 -14.99 -19.32 1.80
CA TYR A 441 -16.11 -20.08 1.26
C TYR A 441 -15.74 -20.83 -0.03
N ASN A 442 -15.01 -20.18 -0.94
CA ASN A 442 -14.58 -20.78 -2.19
C ASN A 442 -13.48 -21.85 -1.99
N ILE A 443 -12.63 -21.72 -0.96
CA ILE A 443 -11.70 -22.80 -0.58
C ILE A 443 -12.48 -24.05 -0.15
N LEU A 444 -13.50 -23.90 0.70
CA LEU A 444 -14.36 -25.02 1.11
C LEU A 444 -15.05 -25.67 -0.09
N PHE A 445 -15.55 -24.86 -1.02
CA PHE A 445 -16.13 -25.34 -2.28
C PHE A 445 -15.11 -26.10 -3.15
N MET A 446 -13.86 -25.63 -3.24
CA MET A 446 -12.80 -26.35 -3.95
C MET A 446 -12.44 -27.67 -3.26
N MET A 447 -12.49 -27.73 -1.93
CA MET A 447 -12.33 -28.99 -1.19
C MET A 447 -13.47 -29.96 -1.48
N ASP A 448 -14.72 -29.50 -1.53
CA ASP A 448 -15.89 -30.33 -1.87
C ASP A 448 -15.82 -30.89 -3.30
N ARG A 449 -15.21 -30.14 -4.22
CA ARG A 449 -14.97 -30.57 -5.61
C ARG A 449 -13.75 -31.46 -5.78
N GLY A 450 -12.94 -31.64 -4.74
CA GLY A 450 -11.68 -32.38 -4.81
C GLY A 450 -10.56 -31.63 -5.54
N GLU A 451 -10.70 -30.32 -5.74
CA GLU A 451 -9.64 -29.45 -6.30
C GLU A 451 -8.58 -29.08 -5.27
N LEU A 452 -8.96 -29.12 -3.97
CA LEU A 452 -8.11 -29.03 -2.79
C LEU A 452 -8.35 -30.25 -1.87
N PRO A 453 -7.38 -30.63 -0.99
CA PRO A 453 -7.52 -31.81 -0.14
C PRO A 453 -8.64 -31.65 0.91
N ALA A 454 -9.70 -32.46 0.81
CA ALA A 454 -10.79 -32.43 1.79
C ALA A 454 -10.37 -32.90 3.21
N ALA A 455 -9.32 -33.72 3.31
CA ALA A 455 -8.81 -34.22 4.60
C ALA A 455 -8.15 -33.13 5.46
N GLU A 456 -7.81 -31.99 4.85
CA GLU A 456 -7.11 -30.87 5.47
C GLU A 456 -8.05 -29.68 5.78
N ARG A 457 -9.37 -29.93 5.76
CA ARG A 457 -10.40 -28.92 6.02
C ARG A 457 -10.24 -28.23 7.37
N GLU A 458 -9.92 -28.97 8.43
CA GLU A 458 -9.64 -28.39 9.76
C GLU A 458 -8.36 -27.55 9.77
N ASN A 459 -7.34 -27.95 8.99
CA ASN A 459 -6.11 -27.18 8.83
C ASN A 459 -6.38 -25.82 8.19
N PHE A 460 -7.19 -25.81 7.13
CA PHE A 460 -7.65 -24.59 6.50
C PHE A 460 -8.40 -23.69 7.49
N LEU A 461 -9.42 -24.21 8.17
CA LEU A 461 -10.26 -23.43 9.07
C LEU A 461 -9.47 -22.85 10.25
N ALA A 462 -8.55 -23.63 10.83
CA ALA A 462 -7.65 -23.14 11.88
C ALA A 462 -6.71 -22.05 11.36
N THR A 463 -6.13 -22.23 10.18
CA THR A 463 -5.24 -21.24 9.55
C THR A 463 -5.97 -19.94 9.25
N TYR A 464 -7.15 -20.02 8.65
CA TYR A 464 -8.00 -18.87 8.33
C TYR A 464 -8.37 -18.10 9.60
N PHE A 465 -8.83 -18.79 10.65
CA PHE A 465 -9.23 -18.13 11.90
C PHE A 465 -8.06 -17.44 12.60
N VAL A 466 -6.88 -18.09 12.68
CA VAL A 466 -5.67 -17.45 13.23
C VAL A 466 -5.23 -16.27 12.35
N GLY A 467 -5.45 -16.36 11.04
CA GLY A 467 -5.27 -15.28 10.08
C GLY A 467 -6.09 -14.04 10.40
N LEU A 468 -7.36 -14.20 10.81
CA LEU A 468 -8.20 -13.08 11.25
C LEU A 468 -7.60 -12.37 12.47
N ILE A 469 -7.12 -13.13 13.46
CA ILE A 469 -6.46 -12.55 14.65
C ILE A 469 -5.17 -11.82 14.27
N ARG A 470 -4.48 -12.23 13.20
CA ARG A 470 -3.28 -11.53 12.71
C ARG A 470 -3.69 -10.20 12.10
N SER A 471 -4.68 -10.20 11.22
CA SER A 471 -5.12 -9.01 10.50
C SER A 471 -5.73 -7.94 11.41
N VAL A 472 -6.47 -8.31 12.47
CA VAL A 472 -6.99 -7.31 13.45
C VAL A 472 -5.89 -6.55 14.19
N ARG A 473 -4.64 -7.06 14.23
CA ARG A 473 -3.50 -6.34 14.82
C ARG A 473 -3.07 -5.13 14.00
N PHE A 474 -3.51 -5.02 12.74
CA PHE A 474 -3.30 -3.81 11.93
C PHE A 474 -4.21 -2.65 12.36
N GLY A 475 -5.23 -2.93 13.18
CA GLY A 475 -6.16 -1.93 13.69
C GLY A 475 -7.48 -1.91 12.92
N ILE A 476 -8.58 -1.62 13.61
CA ILE A 476 -9.94 -1.62 13.02
C ILE A 476 -10.23 -0.39 12.16
N GLU A 477 -9.33 0.59 12.13
CA GLU A 477 -9.45 1.75 11.24
C GLU A 477 -8.98 1.44 9.82
N GLU A 478 -8.09 0.46 9.68
CA GLU A 478 -7.60 -0.08 8.42
C GLU A 478 -8.64 -1.08 7.84
N ALA A 479 -8.75 -1.15 6.51
CA ALA A 479 -9.81 -1.88 5.82
C ALA A 479 -9.79 -3.40 6.09
N HIS A 480 -8.62 -4.04 6.01
CA HIS A 480 -8.47 -5.46 6.29
C HIS A 480 -8.68 -5.77 7.77
N GLY A 481 -8.18 -4.92 8.68
CA GLY A 481 -8.39 -5.05 10.11
C GLY A 481 -9.87 -4.94 10.51
N ALA A 482 -10.60 -3.99 9.92
CA ALA A 482 -12.06 -3.87 10.06
C ALA A 482 -12.78 -5.10 9.49
N GLY A 483 -12.36 -5.56 8.31
CA GLY A 483 -12.84 -6.76 7.65
C GLY A 483 -12.72 -8.01 8.52
N ALA A 484 -11.54 -8.21 9.11
CA ALA A 484 -11.26 -9.31 10.01
C ALA A 484 -12.03 -9.20 11.33
N ALA A 485 -12.20 -8.00 11.87
CA ALA A 485 -12.95 -7.75 13.10
C ALA A 485 -14.43 -8.15 12.94
N PHE A 486 -15.07 -7.80 11.81
CA PHE A 486 -16.47 -8.20 11.61
C PHE A 486 -16.63 -9.71 11.41
N GLN A 487 -15.69 -10.37 10.74
CA GLN A 487 -15.69 -11.82 10.61
C GLN A 487 -15.57 -12.48 11.99
N TYR A 488 -14.64 -12.01 12.83
CA TYR A 488 -14.49 -12.48 14.21
C TYR A 488 -15.78 -12.33 15.02
N ALA A 489 -16.37 -11.13 15.04
CA ALA A 489 -17.57 -10.84 15.82
C ALA A 489 -18.78 -11.64 15.33
N TYR A 490 -18.93 -11.81 14.01
CA TYR A 490 -19.98 -12.64 13.43
C TYR A 490 -19.80 -14.12 13.82
N PHE A 491 -18.58 -14.66 13.75
CA PHE A 491 -18.28 -16.04 14.14
C PHE A 491 -18.50 -16.28 15.63
N ARG A 492 -18.24 -15.27 16.47
CA ARG A 492 -18.57 -15.29 17.89
C ARG A 492 -20.08 -15.39 18.12
N GLU A 493 -20.87 -14.56 17.44
CA GLU A 493 -22.33 -14.57 17.54
C GLU A 493 -22.93 -15.92 17.10
N LYS A 494 -22.36 -16.54 16.06
CA LYS A 494 -22.78 -17.86 15.56
C LYS A 494 -22.29 -19.03 16.42
N GLY A 495 -21.48 -18.77 17.45
CA GLY A 495 -20.92 -19.81 18.32
C GLY A 495 -19.91 -20.71 17.60
N ALA A 496 -19.23 -20.19 16.58
CA ALA A 496 -18.20 -20.90 15.81
C ALA A 496 -16.90 -21.12 16.59
N PHE A 497 -16.76 -20.49 17.75
CA PHE A 497 -15.70 -20.77 18.70
C PHE A 497 -16.13 -20.44 20.13
N SER A 498 -15.35 -20.94 21.09
CA SER A 498 -15.52 -20.70 22.52
C SER A 498 -14.18 -20.40 23.18
N VAL A 499 -14.21 -19.83 24.38
CA VAL A 499 -13.00 -19.67 25.21
C VAL A 499 -12.90 -20.87 26.13
N ASP A 500 -11.76 -21.53 26.10
CA ASP A 500 -11.43 -22.62 27.01
C ASP A 500 -11.11 -22.04 28.39
N GLU A 501 -11.95 -22.31 29.40
CA GLU A 501 -11.83 -21.69 30.74
C GLU A 501 -10.50 -22.02 31.45
N GLY A 502 -9.87 -23.14 31.13
CA GLY A 502 -8.62 -23.57 31.76
C GLY A 502 -7.39 -22.84 31.23
N SER A 503 -7.36 -22.57 29.92
CA SER A 503 -6.22 -21.95 29.24
C SER A 503 -6.44 -20.48 28.86
N GLY A 504 -7.70 -20.04 28.76
CA GLY A 504 -8.07 -18.77 28.16
C GLY A 504 -7.88 -18.72 26.64
N LEU A 505 -7.57 -19.84 25.99
CA LEU A 505 -7.37 -19.92 24.54
C LEU A 505 -8.69 -20.19 23.82
N LEU A 506 -8.73 -19.95 22.51
CA LEU A 506 -9.92 -20.20 21.71
C LEU A 506 -9.96 -21.66 21.26
N ARG A 507 -11.17 -22.22 21.27
CA ARG A 507 -11.48 -23.54 20.71
C ARG A 507 -12.49 -23.36 19.60
N LEU A 508 -12.11 -23.72 18.38
CA LEU A 508 -12.97 -23.65 17.20
C LEU A 508 -13.97 -24.81 17.20
N ASP A 509 -15.20 -24.51 16.81
CA ASP A 509 -16.24 -25.45 16.43
C ASP A 509 -16.29 -25.46 14.90
N PHE A 510 -15.59 -26.41 14.27
CA PHE A 510 -15.34 -26.39 12.83
C PHE A 510 -16.62 -26.44 12.00
N GLU A 511 -17.61 -27.26 12.39
CA GLU A 511 -18.90 -27.34 11.70
C GLU A 511 -19.64 -26.00 11.74
N ARG A 512 -19.68 -25.34 12.91
CA ARG A 512 -20.30 -24.02 13.03
C ARG A 512 -19.51 -22.93 12.33
N LEU A 513 -18.18 -23.03 12.29
CA LEU A 513 -17.34 -22.08 11.59
C LEU A 513 -17.59 -22.13 10.07
N GLU A 514 -17.67 -23.33 9.49
CA GLU A 514 -18.05 -23.50 8.08
C GLU A 514 -19.43 -22.91 7.77
N GLN A 515 -20.42 -23.19 8.63
CA GLN A 515 -21.75 -22.62 8.49
C GLN A 515 -21.72 -21.09 8.58
N ALA A 516 -20.98 -20.53 9.54
CA ALA A 516 -20.87 -19.09 9.74
C ALA A 516 -20.17 -18.40 8.56
N ILE A 517 -19.15 -19.03 7.95
CA ILE A 517 -18.49 -18.56 6.72
C ILE A 517 -19.51 -18.45 5.57
N MET A 518 -20.32 -19.48 5.36
CA MET A 518 -21.37 -19.47 4.33
C MET A 518 -22.41 -18.38 4.59
N GLU A 519 -22.93 -18.29 5.82
CA GLU A 519 -23.94 -17.29 6.19
C GLU A 519 -23.41 -15.86 6.04
N LEU A 520 -22.19 -15.59 6.49
CA LEU A 520 -21.57 -14.28 6.35
C LEU A 520 -21.27 -13.94 4.89
N THR A 521 -20.82 -14.91 4.08
CA THR A 521 -20.64 -14.72 2.62
C THR A 521 -21.96 -14.31 1.96
N ARG A 522 -23.08 -14.96 2.31
CA ARG A 522 -24.41 -14.55 1.81
C ARG A 522 -24.73 -13.12 2.23
N ASP A 523 -24.61 -12.83 3.52
CA ASP A 523 -25.09 -11.58 4.11
C ASP A 523 -24.29 -10.39 3.56
N ILE A 524 -22.95 -10.50 3.43
CA ILE A 524 -22.11 -9.42 2.88
C ILE A 524 -22.33 -9.21 1.37
N VAL A 525 -22.57 -10.27 0.60
CA VAL A 525 -22.89 -10.16 -0.84
C VAL A 525 -24.25 -9.49 -1.04
N VAL A 526 -25.24 -9.83 -0.23
CA VAL A 526 -26.56 -9.18 -0.25
C VAL A 526 -26.43 -7.70 0.10
N LEU A 527 -25.69 -7.38 1.16
CA LEU A 527 -25.44 -6.01 1.63
C LEU A 527 -24.85 -5.13 0.51
N GLN A 528 -23.77 -5.60 -0.13
CA GLN A 528 -23.16 -4.91 -1.26
C GLN A 528 -24.11 -4.82 -2.46
N GLY A 529 -24.82 -5.91 -2.77
CA GLY A 529 -25.68 -5.99 -3.94
C GLY A 529 -26.92 -5.09 -3.88
N ASP A 530 -27.45 -4.83 -2.69
CA ASP A 530 -28.52 -3.84 -2.49
C ASP A 530 -27.98 -2.40 -2.47
N GLY A 531 -26.67 -2.22 -2.27
CA GLY A 531 -26.00 -0.92 -2.23
C GLY A 531 -26.55 -0.02 -1.14
N ASP A 532 -27.00 -0.59 -0.01
CA ASP A 532 -27.63 0.15 1.07
C ASP A 532 -26.56 0.64 2.07
N TYR A 533 -26.24 1.92 1.99
CA TYR A 533 -25.26 2.57 2.85
C TYR A 533 -25.63 2.47 4.33
N ASP A 534 -26.89 2.74 4.69
CA ASP A 534 -27.32 2.75 6.09
C ASP A 534 -27.26 1.34 6.69
N ALA A 535 -27.64 0.33 5.90
CA ALA A 535 -27.49 -1.06 6.30
C ALA A 535 -26.00 -1.45 6.45
N ALA A 536 -25.13 -0.99 5.54
CA ALA A 536 -23.71 -1.26 5.61
C ALA A 536 -23.04 -0.61 6.82
N ASN A 537 -23.41 0.64 7.12
CA ASN A 537 -22.95 1.33 8.31
C ASN A 537 -23.42 0.59 9.58
N ALA A 538 -24.70 0.20 9.65
CA ALA A 538 -25.23 -0.53 10.80
C ALA A 538 -24.56 -1.91 10.98
N PHE A 539 -24.23 -2.60 9.88
CA PHE A 539 -23.49 -3.85 9.90
C PHE A 539 -22.08 -3.66 10.48
N LEU A 540 -21.33 -2.66 9.98
CA LEU A 540 -19.99 -2.35 10.48
C LEU A 540 -20.03 -1.88 11.94
N GLU A 541 -20.97 -1.00 12.30
CA GLU A 541 -21.17 -0.59 13.70
C GLU A 541 -21.44 -1.78 14.61
N THR A 542 -22.12 -2.82 14.14
CA THR A 542 -22.42 -4.01 14.93
C THR A 542 -21.19 -4.92 15.05
N TYR A 543 -20.56 -5.24 13.92
CA TYR A 543 -19.62 -6.35 13.84
C TYR A 543 -18.16 -5.91 13.76
N ALA A 544 -17.79 -4.74 13.24
CA ALA A 544 -16.39 -4.27 13.19
C ALA A 544 -15.88 -3.81 14.57
N ARG A 545 -15.95 -4.70 15.56
CA ARG A 545 -15.62 -4.48 16.97
C ARG A 545 -14.96 -5.72 17.56
N LEU A 546 -14.02 -5.50 18.47
CA LEU A 546 -13.35 -6.56 19.23
C LEU A 546 -13.93 -6.67 20.63
N ASP A 547 -14.25 -7.88 21.07
CA ASP A 547 -14.69 -8.14 22.45
C ASP A 547 -13.51 -8.22 23.43
N GLN A 548 -13.81 -8.43 24.72
CA GLN A 548 -12.77 -8.51 25.74
C GLN A 548 -11.83 -9.71 25.54
N ASP A 549 -12.31 -10.80 24.96
CA ASP A 549 -11.50 -12.00 24.74
C ASP A 549 -10.52 -11.81 23.58
N ALA A 550 -10.97 -11.21 22.47
CA ALA A 550 -10.08 -10.79 21.38
C ALA A 550 -8.97 -9.87 21.89
N ASN A 551 -9.34 -8.81 22.62
CA ASN A 551 -8.37 -7.85 23.17
C ASN A 551 -7.39 -8.52 24.14
N ARG A 552 -7.86 -9.45 24.98
CA ARG A 552 -7.00 -10.22 25.88
C ARG A 552 -6.00 -11.08 25.11
N ILE A 553 -6.43 -11.77 24.05
CA ILE A 553 -5.54 -12.59 23.23
C ILE A 553 -4.51 -11.71 22.53
N ILE A 554 -4.93 -10.62 21.88
CA ILE A 554 -4.05 -9.67 21.20
C ILE A 554 -2.97 -9.13 22.16
N ALA A 555 -3.34 -8.81 23.39
CA ALA A 555 -2.40 -8.36 24.42
C ALA A 555 -1.33 -9.40 24.80
N THR A 556 -1.52 -10.69 24.49
CA THR A 556 -0.51 -11.75 24.68
C THR A 556 0.44 -11.94 23.50
N LEU A 557 0.21 -11.24 22.39
CA LEU A 557 0.96 -11.36 21.14
C LEU A 557 2.08 -10.32 21.03
N THR A 558 2.31 -9.50 22.06
CA THR A 558 3.29 -8.39 22.05
C THR A 558 4.74 -8.85 21.98
N ASP A 559 5.02 -10.11 22.31
CA ASP A 559 6.34 -10.74 22.13
C ASP A 559 6.55 -11.30 20.71
N LEU A 560 5.51 -11.31 19.87
CA LEU A 560 5.61 -11.64 18.46
C LEU A 560 5.68 -10.37 17.61
N PRO A 561 6.51 -10.37 16.56
CA PRO A 561 6.51 -9.26 15.62
C PRO A 561 5.10 -9.05 15.03
N VAL A 562 4.80 -7.79 14.71
CA VAL A 562 3.63 -7.43 13.90
C VAL A 562 3.93 -7.76 12.44
N ASP A 563 5.14 -7.43 11.97
CA ASP A 563 5.55 -7.73 10.61
C ASP A 563 7.05 -8.04 10.43
N ILE A 564 7.57 -8.03 9.19
CA ILE A 564 8.95 -8.39 8.88
C ILE A 564 9.68 -7.24 8.19
N GLN A 565 11.01 -7.20 8.33
CA GLN A 565 11.91 -6.40 7.51
C GLN A 565 12.79 -7.36 6.69
N PRO A 566 12.44 -7.65 5.43
CA PRO A 566 13.21 -8.51 4.56
C PRO A 566 14.56 -7.88 4.21
N VAL A 567 15.63 -8.66 4.27
CA VAL A 567 16.98 -8.27 3.86
C VAL A 567 17.43 -9.17 2.74
N TYR A 568 17.47 -8.64 1.52
CA TYR A 568 17.84 -9.39 0.32
C TYR A 568 19.34 -9.29 0.03
N PRO A 569 19.92 -10.29 -0.68
CA PRO A 569 21.28 -10.17 -1.21
C PRO A 569 21.41 -8.96 -2.13
N ALA A 570 22.55 -8.27 -2.06
CA ALA A 570 22.81 -7.12 -2.92
C ALA A 570 23.02 -7.50 -4.40
N ARG A 571 23.43 -8.74 -4.69
CA ARG A 571 23.69 -9.28 -6.03
C ARG A 571 23.46 -10.80 -6.07
N PHE A 572 23.19 -11.33 -7.26
CA PHE A 572 22.86 -12.75 -7.55
C PHE A 572 23.75 -13.40 -8.61
#